data_AF-A0A2V7RH15-F1
#
_entry.id   AF-A0A2V7RH15-F1
#
_cell.length_a   1.000
_cell.length_b   1.000
_cell.length_c   1.000
_cell.angle_alpha   90.00
_cell.angle_beta   90.00
_cell.angle_gamma   90.00
#
_symmetry.space_group_name_H-M   'P 1'
#
loop_
_entity.id
_entity.type
_entity.pdbx_description
1 polymer ?
#
loop_
_entity_poly.entity_id
_entity_poly.type
_entity_poly.pdbx_seq_one_letter_code
_entity_poly.pdbx_strand_id
1 'polypeptide(L)' 'MLPSLFGSAVTVHDGQVTVSRDTVLATPAMDSLARLAVFGDADERDRARWLIWELGQAVGVRPASIHE' A
#
# COMPACT_ATOMS: atom_id res chain seq x y z
N MET A 1 2.63 -10.45 7.07
CA MET A 1 2.67 -10.04 5.65
C MET A 1 2.23 -8.59 5.58
N LEU A 2 2.81 -7.73 4.74
CA LEU A 2 2.53 -6.28 4.71
C LEU A 2 1.03 -5.88 4.76
N PRO A 3 0.07 -6.58 4.12
CA PRO A 3 -1.35 -6.25 4.23
C PRO A 3 -1.92 -6.35 5.65
N SER A 4 -1.31 -7.16 6.53
CA SER A 4 -1.76 -7.31 7.92
C SER A 4 -1.59 -6.03 8.74
N LEU A 5 -0.81 -5.04 8.26
CA LEU A 5 -0.73 -3.71 8.86
C LEU A 5 -2.10 -3.01 8.91
N PHE A 6 -3.02 -3.38 8.01
CA PHE A 6 -4.34 -2.77 7.89
C PHE A 6 -5.48 -3.70 8.37
N GLY A 7 -5.16 -4.81 9.04
CA GLY A 7 -6.13 -5.83 9.43
C GLY A 7 -6.87 -6.41 8.23
N SER A 8 -8.20 -6.50 8.30
CA SER A 8 -9.05 -6.97 7.18
C SER A 8 -9.46 -5.85 6.21
N ALA A 9 -9.03 -4.61 6.44
CA ALA A 9 -9.44 -3.47 5.62
C ALA A 9 -8.75 -3.43 4.25
N VAL A 10 -7.58 -4.05 4.15
CA VAL A 10 -6.82 -4.22 2.91
C VAL A 10 -6.62 -5.71 2.68
N THR A 11 -7.01 -6.18 1.50
CA THR A 11 -6.82 -7.58 1.09
C THR A 11 -6.04 -7.63 -0.22
N VAL A 12 -5.24 -8.68 -0.37
CA VAL A 12 -4.50 -8.96 -1.61
C VAL A 12 -4.98 -10.29 -2.14
N HIS A 13 -5.56 -10.29 -3.33
CA HIS A 13 -6.03 -11.49 -4.02
C HIS A 13 -5.60 -11.43 -5.47
N ASP A 14 -4.94 -12.48 -5.97
CA ASP A 14 -4.46 -12.59 -7.36
C ASP A 14 -3.64 -11.37 -7.85
N GLY A 15 -2.84 -10.78 -6.96
CA GLY A 15 -2.04 -9.59 -7.27
C GLY A 15 -2.85 -8.29 -7.37
N GLN A 16 -4.11 -8.30 -6.96
CA GLN A 16 -4.96 -7.12 -6.88
C GLN A 16 -5.21 -6.72 -5.42
N VAL A 17 -5.15 -5.42 -5.13
CA VAL A 17 -5.46 -4.87 -3.81
C VAL A 17 -6.89 -4.37 -3.75
N THR A 18 -7.64 -4.79 -2.74
CA THR A 18 -8.97 -4.23 -2.42
C THR A 18 -8.94 -3.53 -1.08
N VAL A 19 -9.51 -2.32 -1.03
CA VAL A 19 -9.65 -1.51 0.18
C VAL A 19 -11.12 -1.43 0.55
N SER A 20 -11.52 -2.05 1.66
CA SER A 20 -12.93 -2.03 2.14
C SER A 20 -13.23 -0.82 3.04
N ARG A 21 -12.19 -0.17 3.57
CA ARG A 21 -12.29 1.03 4.40
C ARG A 21 -11.05 1.90 4.20
N ASP A 22 -11.17 2.98 3.45
CA ASP A 22 -10.07 3.89 3.11
C ASP A 22 -9.49 4.66 4.30
N THR A 23 -10.28 4.90 5.35
CA THR A 23 -9.83 5.63 6.55
C THR A 23 -8.63 4.98 7.24
N VAL A 24 -8.37 3.68 7.02
CA VAL A 24 -7.19 2.98 7.55
C VAL A 24 -5.88 3.46 6.92
N LEU A 25 -5.94 4.08 5.74
CA LEU A 25 -4.75 4.63 5.06
C LEU A 25 -4.27 5.93 5.70
N ALA A 26 -5.13 6.60 6.47
CA ALA A 26 -4.78 7.79 7.27
C ALA A 26 -4.43 7.43 8.73
N THR A 27 -3.71 6.31 8.93
CA THR A 27 -3.30 5.81 10.25
C THR A 27 -1.80 5.49 10.27
N PRO A 28 -1.19 5.25 11.45
CA PRO A 28 0.22 4.86 11.56
C PRO A 28 0.60 3.58 10.78
N ALA A 29 -0.37 2.79 10.34
CA ALA A 29 -0.13 1.66 9.43
C ALA A 29 0.49 2.11 8.10
N MET A 30 0.06 3.26 7.58
CA MET A 30 0.61 3.81 6.34
C MET A 30 2.02 4.36 6.56
N ASP A 31 2.29 5.01 7.69
CA ASP A 31 3.66 5.43 8.06
C ASP A 31 4.60 4.23 8.17
N SER A 32 4.12 3.12 8.74
CA SER A 32 4.89 1.88 8.86
C SER A 32 5.19 1.26 7.50
N LEU A 33 4.20 1.24 6.60
CA LEU A 33 4.38 0.77 5.24
C LEU A 33 5.37 1.65 4.45
N ALA A 34 5.28 2.98 4.59
CA ALA A 34 6.22 3.92 3.99
C ALA A 34 7.65 3.73 4.53
N ARG A 35 7.81 3.50 5.84
CA ARG A 35 9.10 3.17 6.46
C ARG A 35 9.70 1.90 5.87
N LEU A 36 8.92 0.83 5.70
CA LEU A 36 9.37 -0.43 5.11
C LEU A 36 9.78 -0.26 3.64
N ALA A 37 9.07 0.59 2.87
CA ALA A 37 9.42 0.90 1.49
C ALA A 37 10.79 1.59 1.32
N VAL A 38 11.34 2.18 2.38
CA VAL A 38 12.64 2.86 2.40
C VAL A 38 13.71 2.01 3.09
N PHE A 39 13.39 1.49 4.28
CA PHE A 39 14.37 0.92 5.22
C PHE A 39 14.24 -0.60 5.42
N GLY A 40 13.25 -1.26 4.82
CA GLY A 40 13.14 -2.72 4.86
C GLY A 40 14.29 -3.41 4.11
N ASP A 41 14.35 -4.73 4.21
CA ASP A 41 15.23 -5.50 3.32
C ASP A 41 14.78 -5.37 1.83
N ALA A 42 15.55 -5.94 0.90
CA ALA A 42 15.27 -5.80 -0.54
C ALA A 42 13.85 -6.25 -0.89
N ASP A 43 13.46 -7.39 -0.34
CA ASP A 43 12.18 -8.06 -0.52
C ASP A 43 11.02 -7.27 0.09
N GLU A 44 11.19 -6.77 1.32
CA GLU A 44 10.23 -5.92 2.02
C GLU A 44 10.03 -4.59 1.31
N ARG A 45 11.12 -3.96 0.85
CA ARG A 45 11.05 -2.68 0.13
C ARG A 45 10.24 -2.80 -1.14
N ASP A 46 10.52 -3.83 -1.94
CA ASP A 46 9.86 -4.01 -3.23
C ASP A 46 8.37 -4.32 -3.04
N ARG A 47 8.02 -5.21 -2.10
CA ARG A 47 6.61 -5.47 -1.77
C ARG A 47 5.91 -4.25 -1.17
N ALA A 48 6.59 -3.45 -0.35
CA ALA A 48 5.99 -2.25 0.26
C ALA A 48 5.73 -1.15 -0.77
N ARG A 49 6.64 -0.94 -1.72
CA ARG A 49 6.46 0.00 -2.83
C ARG A 49 5.34 -0.43 -3.76
N TRP A 50 5.30 -1.71 -4.10
CA TRP A 50 4.20 -2.28 -4.86
C TRP A 50 2.86 -2.06 -4.15
N LEU A 51 2.79 -2.32 -2.83
CA LEU A 51 1.56 -2.12 -2.07
C LEU A 51 1.14 -0.64 -1.99
N ILE A 52 2.08 0.29 -1.82
CA ILE A 52 1.80 1.75 -1.88
C ILE A 52 1.17 2.13 -3.21
N TRP A 53 1.72 1.62 -4.31
CA TRP A 53 1.20 1.86 -5.65
C TRP A 53 -0.24 1.37 -5.81
N GLU A 54 -0.48 0.10 -5.46
CA GLU A 54 -1.79 -0.52 -5.59
C GLU A 54 -2.85 0.12 -4.69
N LEU A 55 -2.48 0.50 -3.46
CA LEU A 55 -3.37 1.24 -2.56
C LEU A 55 -3.80 2.58 -3.17
N GLY A 56 -2.87 3.29 -3.80
CA GLY A 56 -3.17 4.52 -4.53
C GLY A 56 -4.20 4.28 -5.64
N GLN A 57 -4.00 3.26 -6.47
CA GLN A 57 -4.95 2.90 -7.53
C GLN A 57 -6.32 2.52 -6.96
N ALA A 58 -6.36 1.71 -5.90
CA ALA A 58 -7.59 1.22 -5.28
C ALA A 58 -8.47 2.34 -4.68
N VAL A 59 -7.86 3.45 -4.25
CA VAL A 59 -8.60 4.63 -3.74
C VAL A 59 -8.70 5.78 -4.75
N GLY A 60 -8.37 5.53 -6.01
CA GLY A 60 -8.55 6.51 -7.10
C GLY A 60 -7.45 7.58 -7.22
N VAL A 61 -6.34 7.42 -6.50
CA VAL A 61 -5.17 8.30 -6.62
C VAL A 61 -4.39 7.95 -7.88
N ARG A 62 -4.15 8.96 -8.73
CA ARG A 62 -3.29 8.83 -9.91
C ARG A 62 -1.87 9.33 -9.60
N PRO A 63 -0.84 8.68 -10.14
CA PRO A 63 0.53 9.14 -9.95
C PRO A 63 0.71 10.52 -10.56
N ALA A 64 1.37 11.41 -9.83
CA ALA A 64 1.66 12.76 -10.32
C ALA A 64 2.55 12.76 -11.57
N SER A 65 3.31 11.70 -11.82
CA SER A 65 4.23 11.57 -12.96
C SER A 65 3.58 11.06 -14.25
N ILE A 66 2.28 10.71 -14.24
CA ILE A 66 1.53 10.49 -15.48
C ILE A 66 1.01 11.85 -15.93
N HIS A 67 1.86 12.58 -16.65
CA HIS A 67 1.46 13.69 -17.49
C HIS A 67 1.31 13.12 -18.91
N GLU A 68 0.11 13.22 -19.49
CA GLU A 68 -0.02 13.23 -20.96
C GLU A 68 0.50 14.56 -21.51
#